data_AF-A0A1H8GUE7-F1
#
_entry.id   AF-A0A1H8GUE7-F1
#
_cell.length_a   1.000
_cell.length_b   1.000
_cell.length_c   1.000
_cell.angle_alpha   90.00
_cell.angle_beta   90.00
_cell.angle_gamma   90.00
#
_symmetry.space_group_name_H-M   'P 1'
#
loop_
_entity.id
_entity.type
_entity.pdbx_description
1 polymer ?
#
loop_
_entity_poly.entity_id
_entity_poly.type
_entity_poly.pdbx_seq_one_letter_code
_entity_poly.pdbx_strand_id
1 'polypeptide(L)'
;MIVKFPVASLRRALLALALGACASVASAASTFHVELDTSSFAATGWIDLQFNPGDPSSPLAQVSLTGFSGFGDPATAQLTGNAGGSLATGYTFVNNGAGGANGLFHAVDFGGKIGFDVTFSGAADPGASHASVFAVALYNQAQDALLGTDDPSGSLVLLNWTPAGTVVPTMLNNTIGTSVNAVSAVPEAQTWLMLGAGLALVGGVARRRKLAA
;
A
#
# COMPACT_ATOMS: atom_id res chain seq x y z
N MET A 1 46.08 35.21 17.39
CA MET A 1 45.73 34.82 16.01
C MET A 1 44.24 34.51 15.97
N ILE A 2 43.41 35.45 15.54
CA ILE A 2 41.94 35.29 15.51
C ILE A 2 41.56 34.80 14.11
N VAL A 3 41.09 33.56 14.01
CA VAL A 3 40.60 32.97 12.76
C VAL A 3 39.22 33.57 12.46
N LYS A 4 39.15 34.49 11.49
CA LYS A 4 37.88 35.01 10.96
C LYS A 4 37.29 33.99 9.99
N PHE A 5 36.28 33.24 10.40
CA PHE A 5 35.48 32.45 9.47
C PHE A 5 34.59 33.40 8.64
N PRO A 6 34.68 33.39 7.29
CA PRO A 6 33.85 34.25 6.47
C PRO A 6 32.38 33.83 6.56
N VAL A 7 31.53 34.73 7.04
CA VAL A 7 30.06 34.58 7.19
C VAL A 7 29.37 34.05 5.92
N ALA A 8 29.98 34.25 4.75
CA ALA A 8 29.51 33.74 3.46
C ALA A 8 29.52 32.20 3.33
N SER A 9 30.39 31.49 4.06
CA SER A 9 30.45 30.01 4.03
C SER A 9 29.30 29.39 4.83
N LEU A 10 28.89 30.02 5.94
CA LEU A 10 27.83 29.51 6.81
C LEU A 10 26.45 29.58 6.13
N ARG A 11 26.14 30.70 5.44
CA ARG A 11 24.87 30.85 4.69
C ARG A 11 24.72 29.83 3.55
N ARG A 12 25.83 29.48 2.90
CA ARG A 12 25.85 28.50 1.80
C ARG A 12 25.67 27.07 2.31
N ALA A 13 26.27 26.74 3.47
CA ALA A 13 26.06 25.47 4.14
C ALA A 13 24.60 25.30 4.60
N LEU A 14 23.98 26.37 5.13
CA LEU A 14 22.58 26.37 5.53
C LEU A 14 21.61 26.20 4.35
N LEU A 15 21.87 26.85 3.21
CA LEU A 15 21.05 26.62 2.00
C LEU A 15 21.19 25.17 1.49
N ALA A 16 22.42 24.63 1.47
CA ALA A 16 22.63 23.23 1.06
C ALA A 16 21.93 22.23 2.00
N LEU A 17 21.93 22.51 3.31
CA LEU A 17 21.22 21.70 4.30
C LEU A 17 19.70 21.83 4.16
N ALA A 18 19.19 23.04 3.88
CA ALA A 18 17.77 23.28 3.65
C ALA A 18 17.24 22.58 2.38
N LEU A 19 18.02 22.58 1.29
CA LEU A 19 17.69 21.83 0.07
C LEU A 19 17.77 20.32 0.26
N GLY A 20 18.70 19.82 1.09
CA GLY A 20 18.79 18.40 1.45
C GLY A 20 17.65 17.93 2.36
N ALA A 21 17.18 18.80 3.27
CA ALA A 21 16.09 18.50 4.20
C ALA A 21 14.71 18.38 3.52
N CYS A 22 14.54 18.96 2.32
CA CYS A 22 13.30 18.81 1.54
C CYS A 22 13.26 17.54 0.67
N ALA A 23 14.35 16.76 0.61
CA ALA A 23 14.47 15.62 -0.31
C ALA A 23 14.04 14.27 0.29
N SER A 24 13.55 14.23 1.53
CA SER A 24 13.26 12.96 2.20
C SER A 24 12.04 13.06 3.10
N VAL A 25 10.87 12.71 2.53
CA VAL A 25 9.89 11.77 3.11
C VAL A 25 8.83 11.47 2.05
N ALA A 26 9.21 10.74 1.00
CA ALA A 26 8.23 9.84 0.42
C ALA A 26 8.06 8.73 1.46
N SER A 27 7.11 8.90 2.39
CA SER A 27 6.61 7.76 3.16
C SER A 27 6.07 6.81 2.11
N ALA A 28 6.78 5.72 1.84
CA ALA A 28 6.25 4.67 0.98
C ALA A 28 4.95 4.22 1.64
N ALA A 29 3.82 4.66 1.10
CA ALA A 29 2.56 4.03 1.43
C ALA A 29 2.75 2.54 1.12
N SER A 30 2.50 1.69 2.12
CA SER A 30 2.71 0.25 2.03
C SER A 30 1.69 -0.31 1.03
N THR A 31 2.01 -0.17 -0.25
CA THR A 31 1.16 -0.55 -1.37
C THR A 31 1.57 -1.95 -1.79
N PHE A 32 0.60 -2.85 -1.92
CA PHE A 32 0.82 -4.21 -2.34
C PHE A 32 -0.07 -4.51 -3.54
N HIS A 33 0.52 -5.05 -4.60
CA HIS A 33 -0.24 -5.64 -5.69
C HIS A 33 -0.59 -7.08 -5.32
N VAL A 34 -1.88 -7.38 -5.25
CA VAL A 34 -2.40 -8.73 -5.05
C VAL A 34 -2.87 -9.28 -6.38
N GLU A 35 -2.43 -10.49 -6.72
CA GLU A 35 -2.85 -11.20 -7.93
C GLU A 35 -3.22 -12.65 -7.59
N LEU A 36 -4.39 -13.08 -8.04
CA LEU A 36 -4.93 -14.43 -7.87
C LEU A 36 -5.16 -15.06 -9.25
N ASP A 37 -4.52 -16.20 -9.51
CA ASP A 37 -4.70 -16.98 -10.73
C ASP A 37 -5.88 -17.95 -10.57
N THR A 38 -7.03 -17.56 -11.12
CA THR A 38 -8.29 -18.31 -11.08
C THR A 38 -8.54 -19.13 -12.34
N SER A 39 -7.51 -19.35 -13.17
CA SER A 39 -7.63 -20.10 -14.43
C SER A 39 -8.11 -21.55 -14.26
N SER A 40 -7.97 -22.13 -13.07
CA SER A 40 -8.46 -23.46 -12.71
C SER A 40 -9.94 -23.51 -12.34
N PHE A 41 -10.60 -22.36 -12.15
CA PHE A 41 -12.01 -22.28 -11.78
C PHE A 41 -12.92 -22.05 -13.00
N ALA A 42 -14.15 -22.55 -12.93
CA ALA A 42 -15.14 -22.38 -13.99
C ALA A 42 -16.08 -21.19 -13.71
N ALA A 43 -16.55 -20.56 -14.79
CA ALA A 43 -17.58 -19.51 -14.84
C ALA A 43 -17.25 -18.23 -14.06
N THR A 44 -17.92 -18.01 -12.94
CA THR A 44 -17.92 -16.76 -12.16
C THR A 44 -18.02 -17.12 -10.69
N GLY A 45 -17.46 -16.30 -9.82
CA GLY A 45 -17.60 -16.47 -8.38
C GLY A 45 -17.66 -15.13 -7.68
N TRP A 46 -17.30 -15.15 -6.40
CA TRP A 46 -17.31 -13.97 -5.56
C TRP A 46 -15.97 -13.81 -4.85
N ILE A 47 -15.59 -12.56 -4.62
CA ILE A 47 -14.45 -12.20 -3.79
C ILE A 47 -14.97 -11.49 -2.56
N ASP A 48 -14.40 -11.85 -1.41
CA ASP A 48 -14.60 -11.17 -0.14
C ASP A 48 -13.29 -10.49 0.27
N LEU A 49 -13.35 -9.17 0.41
CA LEU A 49 -12.23 -8.33 0.83
C LEU A 49 -12.62 -7.65 2.13
N GLN A 50 -11.91 -7.93 3.21
CA GLN A 50 -12.24 -7.36 4.52
C GLN A 50 -11.02 -6.68 5.15
N PHE A 51 -11.25 -5.62 5.92
CA PHE A 51 -10.25 -5.00 6.78
C PHE A 51 -10.81 -4.77 8.18
N ASN A 52 -10.44 -5.64 9.11
CA ASN A 52 -11.06 -5.70 10.43
C ASN A 52 -10.03 -5.50 11.55
N PRO A 53 -10.38 -4.76 12.61
CA PRO A 53 -9.55 -4.70 13.80
C PRO A 53 -9.57 -6.04 14.52
N GLY A 54 -8.44 -6.46 15.10
CA GLY A 54 -8.39 -7.65 15.94
C GLY A 54 -9.21 -7.49 17.23
N ASP A 55 -9.31 -6.25 17.72
CA ASP A 55 -10.17 -5.84 18.82
C ASP A 55 -10.42 -4.31 18.80
N PRO A 56 -11.28 -3.77 19.67
CA PRO A 56 -11.52 -2.33 19.73
C PRO A 56 -10.31 -1.45 20.11
N SER A 57 -9.19 -2.03 20.53
CA SER A 57 -7.94 -1.33 20.87
C SER A 57 -6.93 -1.30 19.73
N SER A 58 -7.25 -1.91 18.58
CA SER A 58 -6.37 -1.90 17.42
C SER A 58 -6.16 -0.47 16.90
N PRO A 59 -4.96 -0.11 16.40
CA PRO A 59 -4.69 1.24 15.89
C PRO A 59 -5.63 1.58 14.74
N LEU A 60 -6.15 2.81 14.72
CA LEU A 60 -6.97 3.28 13.61
C LEU A 60 -6.16 3.32 12.31
N ALA A 61 -6.69 2.68 11.28
CA ALA A 61 -6.07 2.55 9.98
C ALA A 61 -7.13 2.51 8.87
N GLN A 62 -6.66 2.74 7.65
CA GLN A 62 -7.45 2.68 6.44
C GLN A 62 -6.71 1.89 5.37
N VAL A 63 -7.48 1.11 4.61
CA VAL A 63 -7.06 0.49 3.36
C VAL A 63 -7.75 1.19 2.20
N SER A 64 -6.99 1.50 1.15
CA SER A 64 -7.49 1.91 -0.16
C SER A 64 -7.21 0.84 -1.19
N LEU A 65 -8.22 0.47 -1.97
CA LEU A 65 -8.17 -0.55 -3.00
C LEU A 65 -8.33 0.09 -4.38
N THR A 66 -7.41 -0.20 -5.30
CA THR A 66 -7.37 0.38 -6.65
C THR A 66 -6.87 -0.64 -7.68
N GLY A 67 -6.77 -0.25 -8.95
CA GLY A 67 -6.10 -1.07 -9.97
C GLY A 67 -6.79 -2.40 -10.28
N PHE A 68 -8.12 -2.45 -10.16
CA PHE A 68 -8.88 -3.69 -10.28
C PHE A 68 -8.81 -4.31 -11.68
N SER A 69 -8.64 -5.63 -11.73
CA SER A 69 -8.73 -6.47 -12.91
C SER A 69 -9.45 -7.78 -12.57
N GLY A 70 -10.22 -8.34 -13.50
CA GLY A 70 -11.00 -9.57 -13.27
C GLY A 70 -12.25 -9.41 -12.41
N PHE A 71 -12.62 -8.18 -12.07
CA PHE A 71 -13.89 -7.87 -11.39
C PHE A 71 -15.03 -7.82 -12.40
N GLY A 72 -16.17 -8.40 -12.04
CA GLY A 72 -17.37 -8.46 -12.88
C GLY A 72 -18.19 -7.17 -12.83
N ASP A 73 -19.51 -7.30 -12.93
CA ASP A 73 -20.44 -6.14 -12.94
C ASP A 73 -20.30 -5.28 -11.66
N PRO A 74 -19.96 -3.98 -11.77
CA PRO A 74 -19.86 -3.06 -10.63
C PRO A 74 -21.11 -2.98 -9.76
N ALA A 75 -22.29 -3.28 -10.30
CA ALA A 75 -23.55 -3.25 -9.55
C ALA A 75 -23.69 -4.39 -8.53
N THR A 76 -22.81 -5.39 -8.59
CA THR A 76 -22.79 -6.52 -7.64
C THR A 76 -22.06 -6.21 -6.34
N ALA A 77 -21.43 -5.05 -6.23
CA ALA A 77 -20.72 -4.62 -5.04
C ALA A 77 -21.63 -4.53 -3.80
N GLN A 78 -21.26 -5.26 -2.75
CA GLN A 78 -21.91 -5.21 -1.45
C GLN A 78 -20.90 -4.72 -0.41
N LEU A 79 -21.16 -3.53 0.12
CA LEU A 79 -20.30 -2.90 1.13
C LEU A 79 -20.87 -3.12 2.53
N THR A 80 -20.00 -3.48 3.47
CA THR A 80 -20.35 -3.71 4.88
C THR A 80 -19.50 -2.80 5.79
N GLY A 81 -20.10 -2.32 6.88
CA GLY A 81 -19.41 -1.52 7.89
C GLY A 81 -18.89 -0.19 7.35
N ASN A 82 -17.66 0.16 7.70
CA ASN A 82 -17.03 1.41 7.26
C ASN A 82 -16.26 1.24 5.94
N ALA A 83 -16.87 0.52 5.00
CA ALA A 83 -16.42 0.41 3.62
C ALA A 83 -17.19 1.40 2.73
N GLY A 84 -16.51 1.99 1.76
CA GLY A 84 -17.07 2.97 0.83
C GLY A 84 -16.38 2.93 -0.53
N GLY A 85 -16.93 3.64 -1.51
CA GLY A 85 -16.34 3.79 -2.84
C GLY A 85 -17.04 2.96 -3.93
N SER A 86 -16.34 2.72 -5.03
CA SER A 86 -16.86 2.01 -6.20
C SER A 86 -15.72 1.39 -7.00
N LEU A 87 -16.02 0.43 -7.87
CA LEU A 87 -15.02 -0.17 -8.76
C LEU A 87 -14.33 0.88 -9.65
N ALA A 88 -15.05 1.93 -10.05
CA ALA A 88 -14.52 2.99 -10.91
C ALA A 88 -13.56 3.96 -10.20
N THR A 89 -13.80 4.22 -8.90
CA THR A 89 -13.05 5.22 -8.13
C THR A 89 -12.06 4.63 -7.14
N GLY A 90 -12.14 3.31 -6.88
CA GLY A 90 -11.51 2.69 -5.73
C GLY A 90 -12.48 2.47 -4.58
N TYR A 91 -12.15 1.49 -3.74
CA TYR A 91 -12.82 1.23 -2.47
C TYR A 91 -11.93 1.62 -1.29
N THR A 92 -12.54 2.05 -0.19
CA THR A 92 -11.82 2.41 1.04
C THR A 92 -12.45 1.77 2.25
N PHE A 93 -11.66 1.12 3.11
CA PHE A 93 -12.11 0.48 4.34
C PHE A 93 -11.44 1.13 5.55
N VAL A 94 -12.20 1.47 6.58
CA VAL A 94 -11.67 1.94 7.87
C VAL A 94 -11.94 0.88 8.93
N ASN A 95 -10.93 0.50 9.70
CA ASN A 95 -11.01 -0.58 10.71
C ASN A 95 -11.70 -0.18 12.03
N ASN A 96 -12.74 0.64 11.98
CA ASN A 96 -13.44 1.13 13.17
C ASN A 96 -14.96 0.92 13.14
N GLY A 97 -15.45 0.04 12.27
CA GLY A 97 -16.86 -0.33 12.23
C GLY A 97 -17.32 -0.96 13.55
N ALA A 98 -18.37 -0.39 14.15
CA ALA A 98 -18.92 -0.80 15.45
C ALA A 98 -19.56 -2.22 15.47
N GLY A 99 -19.55 -2.95 14.34
CA GLY A 99 -20.31 -4.19 14.12
C GLY A 99 -19.50 -5.40 13.64
N GLY A 100 -18.16 -5.34 13.66
CA GLY A 100 -17.32 -6.55 13.50
C GLY A 100 -16.81 -6.88 12.10
N ALA A 101 -17.28 -6.24 11.02
CA ALA A 101 -16.72 -6.39 9.68
C ALA A 101 -16.77 -5.09 8.84
N ASN A 102 -15.68 -4.74 8.17
CA ASN A 102 -15.60 -3.68 7.16
C ASN A 102 -15.07 -4.32 5.88
N GLY A 103 -15.87 -4.35 4.83
CA GLY A 103 -15.46 -5.08 3.64
C GLY A 103 -16.33 -4.87 2.41
N LEU A 104 -15.87 -5.49 1.33
CA LEU A 104 -16.50 -5.57 0.03
C LEU A 104 -16.70 -7.04 -0.32
N PHE A 105 -17.93 -7.40 -0.63
CA PHE A 105 -18.26 -8.64 -1.30
C PHE A 105 -18.70 -8.33 -2.73
N HIS A 106 -18.08 -8.95 -3.74
CA HIS A 106 -18.27 -8.56 -5.15
C HIS A 106 -18.17 -9.76 -6.09
N ALA A 107 -18.94 -9.76 -7.18
CA ALA A 107 -18.82 -10.79 -8.20
C ALA A 107 -17.52 -10.62 -9.02
N VAL A 108 -16.88 -11.72 -9.35
CA VAL A 108 -15.63 -11.76 -10.14
C VAL A 108 -15.74 -12.79 -11.26
N ASP A 109 -15.04 -12.50 -12.35
CA ASP A 109 -14.98 -13.40 -13.50
C ASP A 109 -13.77 -14.33 -13.33
N PHE A 110 -14.04 -15.63 -13.21
CA PHE A 110 -13.00 -16.65 -13.12
C PHE A 110 -12.50 -17.05 -14.51
N GLY A 111 -11.44 -17.88 -14.55
CA GLY A 111 -10.81 -18.32 -15.80
C GLY A 111 -9.62 -17.46 -16.25
N GLY A 112 -9.22 -16.49 -15.42
CA GLY A 112 -8.05 -15.64 -15.63
C GLY A 112 -7.46 -15.16 -14.32
N LYS A 113 -6.89 -13.95 -14.33
CA LYS A 113 -6.32 -13.34 -13.14
C LYS A 113 -7.26 -12.30 -12.55
N ILE A 114 -7.40 -12.33 -11.23
CA ILE A 114 -8.01 -11.25 -10.46
C ILE A 114 -6.88 -10.47 -9.81
N GLY A 115 -6.87 -9.15 -9.98
CA GLY A 115 -5.79 -8.30 -9.45
C GLY A 115 -6.30 -6.98 -8.91
N PHE A 116 -5.61 -6.45 -7.90
CA PHE A 116 -5.86 -5.15 -7.31
C PHE A 116 -4.68 -4.70 -6.44
N ASP A 117 -4.58 -3.39 -6.23
CA ASP A 117 -3.61 -2.77 -5.34
C ASP A 117 -4.24 -2.46 -4.00
N VAL A 118 -3.52 -2.76 -2.92
CA VAL A 118 -3.90 -2.50 -1.52
C VAL A 118 -2.94 -1.51 -0.92
N THR A 119 -3.41 -0.32 -0.58
CA THR A 119 -2.61 0.72 0.07
C THR A 119 -3.05 0.93 1.49
N PHE A 120 -2.12 0.79 2.44
CA PHE A 120 -2.38 1.04 3.86
C PHE A 120 -1.99 2.46 4.27
N SER A 121 -2.81 3.04 5.14
CA SER A 121 -2.51 4.29 5.83
C SER A 121 -3.04 4.24 7.28
N GLY A 122 -2.39 4.97 8.17
CA GLY A 122 -2.72 4.97 9.59
C GLY A 122 -1.52 5.42 10.41
N ALA A 123 -1.78 5.89 11.62
CA ALA A 123 -0.69 6.21 12.56
C ALA A 123 -0.24 4.93 13.27
N ALA A 124 1.05 4.85 13.58
CA ALA A 124 1.52 3.87 14.56
C ALA A 124 0.91 4.20 15.92
N ASP A 125 0.49 3.17 16.65
CA ASP A 125 0.09 3.25 18.05
C ASP A 125 0.80 2.13 18.82
N PRO A 126 2.02 2.38 19.32
CA PRO A 126 2.78 1.39 20.09
C PRO A 126 2.09 0.97 21.40
N GLY A 127 1.05 1.69 21.85
CA GLY A 127 0.25 1.32 23.01
C GLY A 127 -0.82 0.27 22.71
N ALA A 128 -1.12 0.04 21.42
CA ALA A 128 -2.05 -0.99 20.99
C ALA A 128 -1.38 -2.38 20.98
N SER A 129 -2.15 -3.40 21.36
CA SER A 129 -1.67 -4.79 21.43
C SER A 129 -2.10 -5.66 20.25
N HIS A 130 -3.04 -5.18 19.44
CA HIS A 130 -3.66 -5.96 18.38
C HIS A 130 -3.48 -5.31 17.01
N ALA A 131 -3.20 -6.16 16.03
CA ALA A 131 -3.15 -5.78 14.63
C ALA A 131 -4.55 -5.71 14.03
N SER A 132 -4.67 -5.01 12.91
CA SER A 132 -5.83 -5.15 12.00
C SER A 132 -5.43 -5.99 10.82
N VAL A 133 -6.38 -6.77 10.29
CA VAL A 133 -6.10 -7.75 9.25
C VAL A 133 -6.90 -7.40 8.01
N PHE A 134 -6.19 -7.23 6.89
CA PHE A 134 -6.81 -7.27 5.57
C PHE A 134 -6.80 -8.70 5.06
N ALA A 135 -7.96 -9.24 4.72
CA ALA A 135 -8.13 -10.62 4.29
C ALA A 135 -8.80 -10.68 2.92
N VAL A 136 -8.40 -11.67 2.12
CA VAL A 136 -8.95 -11.95 0.80
C VAL A 136 -9.42 -13.39 0.76
N ALA A 137 -10.68 -13.62 0.40
CA ALA A 137 -11.24 -14.95 0.19
C ALA A 137 -11.99 -15.02 -1.15
N LEU A 138 -12.06 -16.21 -1.73
CA LEU A 138 -12.86 -16.48 -2.92
C LEU A 138 -13.98 -17.47 -2.58
N TYR A 139 -15.14 -17.25 -3.18
CA TYR A 139 -16.31 -18.10 -3.07
C TYR A 139 -16.78 -18.57 -4.44
N ASN A 140 -17.46 -19.70 -4.45
CA ASN A 140 -18.18 -20.17 -5.63
C ASN A 140 -19.33 -19.23 -6.01
N GLN A 141 -19.95 -19.48 -7.17
CA GLN A 141 -21.05 -18.65 -7.67
C GLN A 141 -22.24 -18.57 -6.71
N ALA A 142 -22.50 -19.64 -5.95
CA ALA A 142 -23.60 -19.74 -4.99
C ALA A 142 -23.30 -19.06 -3.64
N GLN A 143 -22.08 -18.56 -3.43
CA GLN A 143 -21.62 -17.90 -2.19
C GLN A 143 -21.60 -18.80 -0.96
N ASP A 144 -21.62 -20.13 -1.13
CA ASP A 144 -21.74 -21.10 -0.04
C ASP A 144 -20.49 -21.96 0.18
N ALA A 145 -19.51 -21.89 -0.73
CA ALA A 145 -18.25 -22.62 -0.61
C ALA A 145 -17.04 -21.73 -0.90
N LEU A 146 -16.04 -21.78 -0.02
CA LEU A 146 -14.73 -21.17 -0.19
C LEU A 146 -13.91 -21.91 -1.26
N LEU A 147 -13.10 -21.15 -2.01
CA LEU A 147 -12.30 -21.67 -3.11
C LEU A 147 -10.83 -21.27 -2.98
N GLY A 148 -9.95 -22.12 -3.52
CA GLY A 148 -8.54 -21.79 -3.75
C GLY A 148 -7.61 -21.86 -2.54
N THR A 149 -8.10 -22.30 -1.38
CA THR A 149 -7.33 -22.39 -0.14
C THR A 149 -7.62 -23.69 0.59
N ASP A 150 -6.59 -24.24 1.25
CA ASP A 150 -6.73 -25.30 2.26
C ASP A 150 -6.55 -24.75 3.68
N ASP A 151 -6.36 -23.43 3.82
CA ASP A 151 -6.17 -22.80 5.11
C ASP A 151 -7.48 -22.76 5.92
N PRO A 152 -7.47 -23.12 7.21
CA PRO A 152 -8.66 -23.11 8.06
C PRO A 152 -9.36 -21.76 8.18
N SER A 153 -8.67 -20.63 7.93
CA SER A 153 -9.27 -19.30 7.93
C SER A 153 -10.13 -19.03 6.70
N GLY A 154 -10.02 -19.85 5.64
CA GLY A 154 -10.69 -19.61 4.36
C GLY A 154 -10.10 -18.46 3.54
N SER A 155 -9.01 -17.85 4.01
CA SER A 155 -8.34 -16.76 3.29
C SER A 155 -7.25 -17.27 2.35
N LEU A 156 -7.01 -16.51 1.29
CA LEU A 156 -5.91 -16.67 0.35
C LEU A 156 -4.73 -15.76 0.68
N VAL A 157 -5.04 -14.57 1.21
CA VAL A 157 -4.07 -13.52 1.53
C VAL A 157 -4.46 -12.90 2.86
N LEU A 158 -3.47 -12.70 3.73
CA LEU A 158 -3.59 -11.88 4.93
C LEU A 158 -2.49 -10.81 4.96
N LEU A 159 -2.88 -9.55 5.10
CA LEU A 159 -1.96 -8.44 5.29
C LEU A 159 -2.24 -7.81 6.66
N ASN A 160 -1.28 -7.92 7.58
CA ASN A 160 -1.45 -7.47 8.96
C ASN A 160 -0.92 -6.05 9.15
N TRP A 161 -1.82 -5.10 9.41
CA TRP A 161 -1.46 -3.77 9.89
C TRP A 161 -1.13 -3.81 11.37
N THR A 162 0.14 -3.63 11.71
CA THR A 162 0.64 -3.76 13.08
C THR A 162 0.55 -2.44 13.87
N PRO A 163 0.55 -2.51 15.21
CA PRO A 163 0.73 -1.34 16.09
C PRO A 163 1.91 -0.43 15.72
N ALA A 164 2.97 -0.97 15.10
CA ALA A 164 4.12 -0.20 14.66
C ALA A 164 3.86 0.64 13.39
N GLY A 165 2.66 0.59 12.81
CA GLY A 165 2.33 1.28 11.55
C GLY A 165 2.95 0.64 10.33
N THR A 166 3.27 -0.66 10.40
CA THR A 166 3.86 -1.44 9.32
C THR A 166 2.94 -2.58 8.91
N VAL A 167 3.06 -3.02 7.66
CA VAL A 167 2.28 -4.15 7.12
C VAL A 167 3.16 -5.39 7.06
N VAL A 168 2.67 -6.49 7.61
CA VAL A 168 3.31 -7.82 7.53
C VAL A 168 2.43 -8.74 6.69
N PRO A 169 2.84 -9.09 5.45
CA PRO A 169 2.12 -10.07 4.65
C PRO A 169 2.34 -11.48 5.20
N THR A 170 1.26 -12.24 5.33
CA THR A 170 1.29 -13.68 5.64
C THR A 170 0.82 -14.45 4.42
N MET A 171 1.72 -15.27 3.87
CA MET A 171 1.37 -16.19 2.79
C MET A 171 0.69 -17.42 3.38
N LEU A 172 -0.51 -17.73 2.87
CA LEU A 172 -1.29 -18.89 3.27
C LEU A 172 -1.12 -20.04 2.28
N ASN A 173 -1.54 -21.24 2.69
CA ASN A 173 -1.51 -22.42 1.84
C ASN A 173 -2.66 -22.39 0.84
N ASN A 174 -2.35 -22.03 -0.40
CA ASN A 174 -3.34 -21.87 -1.46
C ASN A 174 -3.22 -23.00 -2.49
N THR A 175 -4.37 -23.39 -3.04
CA THR A 175 -4.47 -24.36 -4.15
C THR A 175 -4.47 -23.69 -5.53
N ILE A 176 -4.35 -22.35 -5.56
CA ILE A 176 -4.21 -21.53 -6.75
C ILE A 176 -2.94 -20.66 -6.70
N GLY A 177 -2.50 -20.19 -7.86
CA GLY A 177 -1.42 -19.20 -7.94
C GLY A 177 -1.82 -17.92 -7.23
N THR A 178 -1.06 -17.50 -6.22
CA THR A 178 -1.31 -16.27 -5.45
C THR A 178 0.00 -15.52 -5.27
N SER A 179 -0.01 -14.22 -5.55
CA SER A 179 1.15 -13.36 -5.31
C SER A 179 0.76 -12.06 -4.62
N VAL A 180 1.65 -11.60 -3.75
CA VAL A 180 1.55 -10.33 -3.02
C VAL A 180 2.88 -9.63 -3.15
N ASN A 181 2.93 -8.61 -4.00
CA ASN A 181 4.17 -7.92 -4.33
C ASN A 181 4.13 -6.49 -3.77
N ALA A 182 5.11 -6.14 -2.94
CA ALA A 182 5.25 -4.75 -2.49
C ALA A 182 5.55 -3.84 -3.69
N VAL A 183 4.69 -2.84 -3.89
CA VAL A 183 4.89 -1.79 -4.89
C VAL A 183 5.82 -0.75 -4.29
N SER A 184 7.11 -0.89 -4.56
CA SER A 184 8.08 0.14 -4.19
C SER A 184 7.88 1.36 -5.09
N ALA A 185 7.79 2.55 -4.51
CA ALA A 185 7.90 3.78 -5.27
C ALA A 185 9.27 3.80 -5.97
N VAL A 186 9.29 3.49 -7.26
CA VAL A 186 10.50 3.64 -8.07
C VAL A 186 10.81 5.12 -8.10
N PRO A 187 12.03 5.56 -7.70
CA PRO A 187 12.40 6.96 -7.86
C PRO A 187 12.20 7.35 -9.32
N GLU A 188 11.23 8.23 -9.57
CA GLU A 188 10.90 8.62 -10.94
C GLU A 188 12.15 9.17 -11.62
N ALA A 189 12.28 8.98 -12.93
CA ALA A 189 13.43 9.46 -13.69
C ALA A 189 13.73 10.96 -13.47
N GLN A 190 12.71 11.73 -13.11
CA GLN A 190 12.83 13.14 -12.75
C GLN A 190 13.61 13.38 -11.45
N THR A 191 13.56 12.48 -10.48
CA THR A 191 14.36 12.55 -9.25
C THR A 191 15.85 12.44 -9.56
N TRP A 192 16.22 11.54 -10.48
CA TRP A 192 17.59 11.41 -10.97
C TRP A 192 18.02 12.62 -11.80
N LEU A 193 17.13 13.17 -12.63
CA LEU A 193 17.39 14.39 -13.38
C LEU A 193 17.58 15.60 -12.46
N MET A 194 16.77 15.72 -11.41
CA MET A 194 16.89 16.80 -10.42
C MET A 194 18.16 16.66 -9.58
N LEU A 195 18.51 15.43 -9.16
CA LEU A 195 19.77 15.15 -8.47
C LEU A 195 20.97 15.46 -9.38
N GLY A 196 20.92 15.02 -10.63
CA GLY A 196 21.94 15.28 -11.66
C GLY A 196 22.08 16.78 -11.96
N ALA A 197 20.97 17.50 -12.11
CA ALA A 197 20.94 18.94 -12.31
C ALA A 197 21.53 19.68 -11.09
N GLY A 198 21.18 19.26 -9.88
CA GLY A 198 21.74 19.79 -8.64
C GLY A 198 23.26 19.61 -8.57
N LEU A 199 23.77 18.42 -8.88
CA LEU A 199 25.21 18.14 -8.92
C LEU A 199 25.93 18.94 -10.01
N ALA A 200 25.32 19.09 -11.19
CA ALA A 200 25.88 19.89 -12.28
C ALA A 200 26.00 21.38 -11.91
N LEU A 201 25.00 21.94 -11.22
CA LEU A 201 25.03 23.32 -10.72
C LEU A 201 26.12 23.50 -9.67
N VAL A 202 26.26 22.58 -8.71
CA VAL A 202 27.32 22.62 -7.69
C VAL A 202 28.71 22.50 -8.32
N GLY A 203 28.90 21.54 -9.23
CA GLY A 203 30.15 21.34 -9.97
C GLY A 203 30.52 22.55 -10.84
N GLY A 204 29.54 23.15 -11.52
CA GLY A 204 29.73 24.36 -12.33
C GLY A 204 30.18 25.56 -11.50
N VAL A 205 29.57 25.78 -10.32
CA VAL A 205 29.96 26.86 -9.40
C VAL A 205 31.34 26.61 -8.80
N ALA A 206 31.67 25.37 -8.43
CA ALA A 206 32.99 25.01 -7.90
C ALA A 206 34.11 25.21 -8.95
N ARG A 207 33.84 24.84 -10.21
CA ARG A 207 34.79 25.04 -11.33
C ARG A 207 35.03 26.52 -11.61
N ARG A 208 33.99 27.36 -11.61
CA ARG A 208 34.13 28.81 -11.79
C ARG A 208 34.95 29.49 -10.69
N ARG A 209 34.86 29.00 -9.44
CA ARG A 209 35.65 29.53 -8.32
C ARG A 209 37.13 29.17 -8.41
N LYS A 210 37.49 28.01 -8.97
CA LYS A 210 38.89 27.63 -9.20
C LYS A 210 39.55 28.41 -10.35
N LEU A 211 38.78 28.92 -11.30
CA LEU A 211 39.29 29.69 -12.44
C LEU A 211 39.41 31.19 -12.16
N ALA A 212 38.80 31.69 -11.07
CA ALA A 212 38.81 33.08 -10.66
C ALA A 212 39.75 33.36 -9.46
N ALA A 213 40.53 32.35 -9.06
CA ALA A 213 41.59 32.40 -8.05
C ALA A 213 42.92 32.08 -8.74
#